data_AF-A0A6I1ZQ52-F1
#
_entry.id   AF-A0A6I1ZQ52-F1
#
_cell.length_a   1.000
_cell.length_b   1.000
_cell.length_c   1.000
_cell.angle_alpha   90.00
_cell.angle_beta   90.00
_cell.angle_gamma   90.00
#
_symmetry.space_group_name_H-M   'P 1'
#
loop_
_entity.id
_entity.type
_entity.pdbx_description
1 polymer ?
#
loop_
_entity_poly.entity_id
_entity_poly.type
_entity_poly.pdbx_seq_one_letter_code
_entity_poly.pdbx_strand_id
1 'polypeptide(L)'
;MTTKTKWSQKDLDYFREHILDKRRKLLEEMGDLRENTHIANESASTSDSTYAYHMADVGTDHAEREKAYYWLARENNYLRYLDRALLISKERLEEVPHTTSCFSCKTNASKAAS
;
A
#
# COMPACT_ATOMS: atom_id res chain seq x y z
N MET A 1 23.85 -15.97 23.98
CA MET A 1 24.44 -15.41 22.75
C MET A 1 23.54 -15.79 21.60
N THR A 2 22.71 -14.86 21.12
CA THR A 2 21.85 -15.11 19.96
C THR A 2 22.71 -15.13 18.71
N THR A 3 22.78 -16.28 18.04
CA THR A 3 23.52 -16.44 16.79
C THR A 3 22.85 -15.57 15.72
N LYS A 4 23.56 -14.54 15.25
CA LYS A 4 23.10 -13.66 14.17
C LYS A 4 23.04 -14.49 12.88
N THR A 5 21.87 -15.02 12.56
CA THR A 5 21.61 -15.76 11.32
C THR A 5 21.67 -14.80 10.15
N LYS A 6 22.82 -14.81 9.45
CA LYS A 6 23.03 -14.04 8.23
C LYS A 6 22.26 -14.72 7.10
N TRP A 7 21.25 -14.05 6.56
CA TRP A 7 20.52 -14.53 5.38
C TRP A 7 21.47 -14.72 4.21
N SER A 8 21.29 -15.81 3.44
CA SER A 8 22.13 -16.03 2.25
C SER A 8 21.74 -15.03 1.16
N GLN A 9 22.67 -14.75 0.23
CA GLN A 9 22.35 -13.88 -0.92
C GLN A 9 21.16 -14.41 -1.71
N LYS A 10 21.01 -15.74 -1.82
CA LYS A 10 19.91 -16.39 -2.53
C LYS A 10 18.56 -16.11 -1.87
N ASP A 11 18.50 -16.14 -0.54
CA ASP A 11 17.26 -15.85 0.19
C ASP A 11 16.85 -14.38 0.01
N LEU A 12 17.84 -13.47 -0.01
CA LEU A 12 17.60 -12.05 -0.24
C LEU A 12 17.07 -11.76 -1.65
N ASP A 13 17.64 -12.43 -2.66
CA ASP A 13 17.17 -12.31 -4.03
C ASP A 13 15.75 -12.88 -4.17
N TYR A 14 15.45 -14.02 -3.52
CA TYR A 14 14.11 -14.57 -3.43
C TYR A 14 13.11 -13.59 -2.81
N PHE A 15 13.45 -12.96 -1.68
CA PHE A 15 12.57 -11.97 -1.06
C PHE A 15 12.35 -10.75 -1.94
N ARG A 16 13.40 -10.28 -2.64
CA ARG A 16 13.30 -9.16 -3.58
C ARG A 16 12.33 -9.46 -4.71
N GLU A 17 12.48 -10.62 -5.35
CA GLU A 17 11.56 -11.05 -6.41
C GLU A 17 10.13 -11.19 -5.89
N HIS A 18 9.96 -11.76 -4.69
CA HIS A 18 8.65 -11.92 -4.08
C HIS A 18 7.97 -10.58 -3.74
N ILE A 19 8.73 -9.59 -3.27
CA ILE A 19 8.23 -8.22 -3.02
C ILE A 19 7.81 -7.55 -4.33
N LEU A 20 8.60 -7.72 -5.40
CA LEU A 20 8.28 -7.20 -6.72
C LEU A 20 7.01 -7.84 -7.30
N ASP A 21 6.84 -9.14 -7.11
CA ASP A 21 5.62 -9.85 -7.54
C ASP A 21 4.37 -9.34 -6.81
N LYS A 22 4.46 -9.19 -5.48
CA LYS A 22 3.38 -8.60 -4.68
C LYS A 22 3.05 -7.18 -5.12
N ARG A 23 4.06 -6.36 -5.40
CA ARG A 23 3.86 -4.99 -5.89
C ARG A 23 3.12 -4.97 -7.23
N ARG A 24 3.46 -5.86 -8.17
CA ARG A 24 2.78 -5.94 -9.47
C ARG A 24 1.30 -6.30 -9.30
N LYS A 25 1.01 -7.37 -8.56
CA LYS A 25 -0.37 -7.82 -8.28
C LYS A 25 -1.21 -6.74 -7.61
N LEU A 26 -0.62 -6.05 -6.63
CA LEU A 26 -1.26 -4.94 -5.95
C LEU A 26 -1.66 -3.81 -6.90
N LEU A 27 -0.79 -3.45 -7.85
CA LEU A 27 -1.08 -2.39 -8.81
C LEU A 27 -2.20 -2.77 -9.79
N GLU A 28 -2.26 -4.05 -10.17
CA GLU A 28 -3.35 -4.61 -10.98
C GLU A 28 -4.68 -4.53 -10.22
N GLU A 29 -4.74 -5.06 -8.99
CA GLU A 29 -5.92 -5.02 -8.13
C GLU A 29 -6.42 -3.58 -7.87
N MET A 30 -5.49 -2.63 -7.66
CA MET A 30 -5.83 -1.21 -7.50
C MET A 30 -6.37 -0.58 -8.79
N GLY A 31 -5.91 -1.03 -9.95
CA GLY A 31 -6.41 -0.61 -11.26
C GLY A 31 -7.85 -1.06 -11.47
N ASP A 32 -8.11 -2.35 -11.26
CA ASP A 32 -9.45 -2.95 -11.37
C ASP A 32 -10.44 -2.29 -10.42
N LEU A 33 -10.02 -2.02 -9.18
CA LEU A 33 -10.87 -1.36 -8.19
C LEU A 33 -11.25 0.06 -8.63
N ARG A 34 -10.33 0.81 -9.25
CA ARG A 34 -10.60 2.17 -9.77
C ARG A 34 -11.56 2.17 -10.94
N GLU A 35 -11.43 1.19 -11.84
CA GLU A 35 -12.30 1.04 -13.00
C GLU A 35 -13.72 0.67 -12.58
N ASN A 36 -13.86 -0.37 -11.74
CA ASN A 36 -15.15 -0.90 -11.29
C ASN A 36 -15.97 0.09 -10.46
N THR A 37 -15.31 1.02 -9.76
CA THR A 37 -15.99 1.97 -8.84
C THR A 37 -16.25 3.33 -9.49
N HIS A 38 -15.94 3.48 -10.79
CA HIS A 38 -16.08 4.72 -11.54
C HIS A 38 -15.51 5.96 -10.82
N ILE A 39 -14.52 5.76 -9.95
CA ILE A 39 -13.87 6.84 -9.19
C ILE A 39 -13.31 7.92 -10.13
N ALA A 40 -12.92 7.55 -11.37
CA ALA A 40 -12.42 8.46 -12.38
C ALA A 40 -13.51 9.23 -13.18
N ASN A 41 -14.77 8.83 -13.13
CA ASN A 41 -15.83 9.28 -14.06
C ASN A 41 -16.83 10.28 -13.44
N GLU A 42 -16.51 10.86 -12.28
CA GLU A 42 -17.47 11.59 -11.42
C GLU A 42 -17.93 12.96 -11.98
N SER A 43 -17.29 13.51 -13.01
CA SER A 43 -17.64 14.85 -13.49
C SER A 43 -18.93 14.93 -14.33
N ALA A 44 -19.65 13.84 -14.57
CA ALA A 44 -20.61 13.78 -15.69
C ALA A 44 -22.05 13.33 -15.38
N SER A 45 -22.47 13.08 -14.13
CA SER A 45 -23.81 12.52 -13.87
C SER A 45 -24.71 13.47 -13.08
N THR A 46 -25.26 14.46 -13.79
CA THR A 46 -26.32 15.35 -13.28
C THR A 46 -27.44 15.47 -14.32
N SER A 47 -28.32 14.47 -14.38
CA SER A 47 -29.66 14.55 -15.01
C SER A 47 -30.43 13.27 -14.67
N ASP A 48 -31.29 13.27 -13.65
CA ASP A 48 -32.70 13.72 -13.62
C ASP A 48 -33.69 12.68 -14.20
N SER A 49 -34.76 12.41 -13.42
CA SER A 49 -36.03 11.70 -13.73
C SER A 49 -36.43 10.36 -13.05
N THR A 50 -35.85 9.94 -11.90
CA THR A 50 -36.43 8.84 -11.05
C THR A 50 -36.13 8.99 -9.54
N TYR A 51 -36.52 10.12 -8.94
CA TYR A 51 -36.08 10.56 -7.60
C TYR A 51 -36.19 9.49 -6.49
N ALA A 52 -37.28 8.72 -6.39
CA ALA A 52 -37.47 7.77 -5.28
C ALA A 52 -36.71 6.44 -5.43
N TYR A 53 -36.47 5.97 -6.67
CA TYR A 53 -35.71 4.73 -6.91
C TYR A 53 -34.22 4.99 -6.71
N HIS A 54 -33.74 6.15 -7.18
CA HIS A 54 -32.35 6.54 -7.01
C HIS A 54 -32.01 7.00 -5.58
N MET A 55 -32.94 7.45 -4.71
CA MET A 55 -32.55 7.87 -3.35
C MET A 55 -31.99 6.71 -2.50
N ALA A 56 -32.55 5.51 -2.63
CA ALA A 56 -32.06 4.32 -1.94
C ALA A 56 -30.75 3.81 -2.55
N ASP A 57 -30.66 3.84 -3.88
CA ASP A 57 -29.47 3.41 -4.61
C ASP A 57 -28.32 4.42 -4.43
N VAL A 58 -28.55 5.73 -4.46
CA VAL A 58 -27.54 6.79 -4.24
C VAL A 58 -26.89 6.67 -2.86
N GLY A 59 -27.65 6.34 -1.82
CA GLY A 59 -27.07 6.08 -0.50
C GLY A 59 -26.17 4.85 -0.49
N THR A 60 -26.58 3.80 -1.21
CA THR A 60 -25.83 2.54 -1.35
C THR A 60 -24.58 2.74 -2.21
N ASP A 61 -24.72 3.34 -3.39
CA ASP A 61 -23.64 3.73 -4.31
C ASP A 61 -22.61 4.60 -3.60
N HIS A 62 -23.06 5.56 -2.79
CA HIS A 62 -22.16 6.40 -2.01
C HIS A 62 -21.40 5.58 -0.97
N ALA A 63 -22.06 4.69 -0.23
CA ALA A 63 -21.41 3.82 0.75
C ALA A 63 -20.42 2.84 0.10
N GLU A 64 -20.74 2.28 -1.07
CA GLU A 64 -19.86 1.41 -1.84
C GLU A 64 -18.62 2.16 -2.36
N ARG A 65 -18.82 3.40 -2.80
CA ARG A 65 -17.74 4.30 -3.21
C ARG A 65 -16.83 4.69 -2.05
N GLU A 66 -17.37 5.05 -0.89
CA GLU A 66 -16.59 5.34 0.31
C GLU A 66 -15.77 4.11 0.75
N LYS A 67 -16.38 2.92 0.68
CA LYS A 67 -15.69 1.65 0.92
C LYS A 67 -14.53 1.46 -0.07
N ALA A 68 -14.75 1.71 -1.36
CA ALA A 68 -13.71 1.63 -2.38
C ALA A 68 -12.54 2.59 -2.11
N TYR A 69 -12.84 3.84 -1.73
CA TYR A 69 -11.82 4.81 -1.33
C TYR A 69 -11.00 4.35 -0.13
N TYR A 70 -11.66 3.79 0.88
CA TYR A 70 -10.99 3.22 2.05
C TYR A 70 -10.02 2.09 1.66
N TRP A 71 -10.44 1.16 0.79
CA TRP A 71 -9.57 0.09 0.30
C TRP A 71 -8.40 0.63 -0.52
N LEU A 72 -8.63 1.58 -1.42
CA LEU A 72 -7.55 2.22 -2.20
C LEU A 72 -6.54 2.93 -1.29
N ALA A 73 -6.99 3.63 -0.24
CA ALA A 73 -6.10 4.28 0.71
C ALA A 73 -5.24 3.25 1.46
N ARG A 74 -5.83 2.12 1.86
CA ARG A 74 -5.12 1.01 2.49
C ARG A 74 -4.08 0.41 1.56
N GLU A 75 -4.46 0.08 0.32
CA GLU A 75 -3.55 -0.51 -0.67
C GLU A 75 -2.43 0.45 -1.08
N ASN A 76 -2.70 1.75 -1.15
CA ASN A 76 -1.66 2.75 -1.37
C ASN A 76 -0.63 2.77 -0.22
N ASN A 77 -1.09 2.69 1.04
CA ASN A 77 -0.16 2.55 2.17
C ASN A 77 0.67 1.26 2.09
N TYR A 78 0.06 0.16 1.66
CA TYR A 78 0.77 -1.11 1.45
C TYR A 78 1.82 -1.00 0.35
N LEU A 79 1.49 -0.36 -0.78
CA LEU A 79 2.44 -0.04 -1.85
C LEU A 79 3.64 0.75 -1.33
N ARG A 80 3.40 1.78 -0.50
CA ARG A 80 4.47 2.55 0.16
C ARG A 80 5.33 1.72 1.09
N TYR A 81 4.80 0.66 1.70
CA TYR A 81 5.60 -0.27 2.51
C TYR A 81 6.45 -1.18 1.63
N LEU A 82 5.90 -1.69 0.52
CA LEU A 82 6.65 -2.50 -0.45
C LEU A 82 7.80 -1.71 -1.09
N ASP A 83 7.55 -0.45 -1.49
CA ASP A 83 8.58 0.42 -2.05
C ASP A 83 9.68 0.75 -1.04
N ARG A 84 9.30 0.98 0.22
CA ARG A 84 10.27 1.11 1.32
C ARG A 84 11.07 -0.18 1.50
N ALA A 85 10.45 -1.35 1.45
CA ALA A 85 11.13 -2.63 1.56
C ALA A 85 12.16 -2.85 0.44
N LEU A 86 11.89 -2.37 -0.78
CA LEU A 86 12.83 -2.42 -1.90
C LEU A 86 14.01 -1.42 -1.75
N LEU A 87 13.80 -0.30 -1.06
CA LEU A 87 14.82 0.70 -0.74
C LEU A 87 15.74 0.28 0.42
N ILE A 88 15.31 -0.65 1.27
CA ILE A 88 16.12 -1.16 2.38
C ILE A 88 17.23 -2.03 1.79
N SER A 89 18.42 -1.45 1.68
CA SER A 89 19.64 -2.15 1.27
C SER A 89 19.93 -3.35 2.18
N LYS A 90 20.69 -4.29 1.63
CA LYS A 90 21.10 -5.56 2.25
C LYS A 90 21.54 -5.42 3.71
N GLU A 91 22.27 -4.35 4.01
CA GLU A 91 22.84 -4.03 5.32
C GLU A 91 21.78 -3.73 6.41
N ARG A 92 20.54 -3.42 6.00
CA ARG A 92 19.51 -2.93 6.91
C ARG A 92 18.42 -3.94 7.24
N LEU A 93 18.17 -4.90 6.33
CA LEU A 93 17.43 -6.14 6.65
C LEU A 93 18.17 -6.97 7.72
N GLU A 94 19.49 -6.77 7.87
CA GLU A 94 20.33 -7.42 8.88
C GLU A 94 20.13 -6.90 10.31
N GLU A 95 19.54 -5.71 10.49
CA GLU A 95 19.44 -5.07 11.80
C GLU A 95 18.02 -5.14 12.39
N VAL A 96 16.97 -5.00 11.57
CA VAL A 96 15.58 -5.18 12.01
C VAL A 96 14.68 -5.61 10.83
N PRO A 97 14.18 -6.84 10.77
CA PRO A 97 13.33 -7.31 9.67
C PRO A 97 11.90 -6.72 9.65
N HIS A 98 11.53 -5.94 10.66
CA HIS A 98 10.19 -5.34 10.83
C HIS A 98 10.19 -3.80 10.93
N THR A 99 11.31 -3.14 10.62
CA THR A 99 11.46 -1.70 10.89
C THR A 99 10.80 -0.81 9.84
N THR A 100 9.96 0.11 10.31
CA THR A 100 9.27 1.15 9.53
C THR A 100 10.03 2.48 9.46
N SER A 101 11.14 2.65 10.20
CA SER A 101 11.96 3.87 10.20
C SER A 101 13.08 3.78 9.16
N CYS A 102 13.71 4.88 8.74
CA CYS A 102 14.90 4.92 7.86
C CYS A 102 16.23 4.81 8.66
N PHE A 103 17.36 4.36 8.08
CA PHE A 103 18.65 4.18 8.83
C PHE A 103 19.09 5.52 9.41
N SER A 104 19.08 6.55 8.55
CA SER A 104 19.33 7.94 8.93
C SER A 104 18.33 8.48 9.96
N CYS A 105 17.08 8.03 9.94
CA CYS A 105 16.04 8.44 10.88
C CYS A 105 16.31 7.90 12.29
N LYS A 106 16.84 6.68 12.38
CA LYS A 106 17.20 6.06 13.66
C LYS A 106 18.51 6.63 14.20
N THR A 107 19.52 6.83 13.35
CA THR A 107 20.81 7.42 13.77
C THR A 107 20.68 8.87 14.22
N ASN A 108 19.80 9.66 13.59
CA ASN A 108 19.54 11.05 14.01
C ASN A 108 18.75 11.12 15.33
N ALA A 109 17.81 10.19 15.56
CA ALA A 109 17.07 10.10 16.82
C ALA A 109 17.98 9.73 18.00
N SER A 110 18.98 8.87 17.82
CA SER A 110 19.95 8.52 18.87
C SER A 110 20.97 9.64 19.13
N LYS A 111 21.28 10.48 18.13
CA LYS A 111 22.27 11.56 18.24
C LYS A 111 21.71 12.84 18.86
N ALA A 112 20.38 12.99 18.90
CA ALA A 112 19.70 14.10 19.58
C ALA A 112 19.43 13.84 21.07
N ALA A 113 19.67 12.61 21.54
CA ALA A 113 19.53 12.21 22.95
C ALA A 113 20.90 12.09 23.67
N SER A 114 21.96 12.64 23.07
CA SER A 114 23.33 12.72 23.62
C SER A 114 23.72 14.17 23.85
#